data_AF-A0A7T5RG03-F1
#
_entry.id   AF-A0A7T5RG03-F1
#
_cell.length_a   1.000
_cell.length_b   1.000
_cell.length_c   1.000
_cell.angle_alpha   90.00
_cell.angle_beta   90.00
_cell.angle_gamma   90.00
#
_symmetry.space_group_name_H-M   'P 1'
#
loop_
_entity.id
_entity.type
_entity.pdbx_description
1 polymer ?
#
loop_
_entity_poly.entity_id
_entity_poly.type
_entity_poly.pdbx_seq_one_letter_code
_entity_poly.pdbx_strand_id
1 'polypeptide(L)'
;MPRTKKDATSYINRLEQEVENNQSKLSLILGILIVIVAGILFFNYFQDQKNKGDVGPAQTTQQQPDVAPNQLPGKYTVKVGDTLFTIAEKYYQDGSKFTAIAQNNNLASADQIEAGQVLEIPKLDAVTDFGPTITGNTYTVQEGDWLSTIAARAYNGDIMAYQNLAQVNNISNPDLILPGQVINIPR
;
A
#
# COMPACT_ATOMS: atom_id res chain seq x y z
N MET A 1 41.94 31.69 72.74
CA MET A 1 41.45 30.68 71.79
C MET A 1 41.37 31.30 70.40
N PRO A 2 42.19 30.91 69.42
CA PRO A 2 41.95 31.25 68.01
C PRO A 2 41.50 30.02 67.22
N ARG A 3 40.34 30.11 66.55
CA ARG A 3 39.89 29.12 65.56
C ARG A 3 40.76 29.27 64.31
N THR A 4 41.63 28.30 64.05
CA THR A 4 42.43 28.20 62.83
C THR A 4 41.47 28.04 61.64
N LYS A 5 41.45 29.05 60.76
CA LYS A 5 40.88 28.92 59.41
C LYS A 5 41.77 27.90 58.69
N LYS A 6 41.29 26.67 58.51
CA LYS A 6 41.92 25.73 57.58
C LYS A 6 41.58 26.22 56.18
N ASP A 7 42.61 26.68 55.50
CA ASP A 7 42.53 27.51 54.30
C ASP A 7 41.96 26.75 53.11
N ALA A 8 41.04 27.39 52.38
CA ALA A 8 40.41 26.89 51.16
C ALA A 8 41.46 26.46 50.11
N THR A 9 42.62 27.12 50.10
CA THR A 9 43.77 26.81 49.25
C THR A 9 44.30 25.38 49.45
N SER A 10 44.23 24.85 50.68
CA SER A 10 44.66 23.47 50.96
C SER A 10 43.71 22.41 50.41
N TYR A 11 42.43 22.76 50.23
CA TYR A 11 41.44 21.88 49.62
C TYR A 11 41.57 21.87 48.09
N ILE A 12 41.78 23.04 47.48
CA ILE A 12 41.97 23.16 46.02
C ILE A 12 43.21 22.39 45.57
N ASN A 13 44.35 22.56 46.24
CA ASN A 13 45.58 21.86 45.85
C ASN A 13 45.48 20.33 46.03
N ARG A 14 44.72 19.85 47.02
CA ARG A 14 44.45 18.42 47.20
C ARG A 14 43.56 17.89 46.08
N LEU A 15 42.54 18.66 45.68
CA LEU A 15 41.65 18.30 44.58
C LEU A 15 42.40 18.28 43.23
N GLU A 16 43.29 19.24 42.98
CA GLU A 16 44.14 19.26 41.78
C GLU A 16 45.07 18.05 41.74
N GLN A 17 45.74 17.74 42.85
CA GLN A 17 46.66 16.60 42.96
C GLN A 17 45.91 15.26 42.82
N GLU A 18 44.68 15.17 43.33
CA GLU A 18 43.85 13.97 43.25
C GLU A 18 43.17 13.81 41.88
N VAL A 19 42.89 14.91 41.19
CA VAL A 19 42.49 14.93 39.78
C VAL A 19 43.66 14.45 38.92
N GLU A 20 44.86 15.03 39.05
CA GLU A 20 46.08 14.64 38.30
C GLU A 20 46.40 13.15 38.43
N ASN A 21 46.41 12.62 39.66
CA ASN A 21 46.74 11.21 39.91
C ASN A 21 45.64 10.25 39.43
N ASN A 22 44.42 10.74 39.29
CA ASN A 22 43.29 10.00 38.75
C ASN A 22 42.94 10.40 37.31
N GLN A 23 43.69 11.27 36.62
CA GLN A 23 43.39 11.74 35.25
C GLN A 23 43.17 10.57 34.28
N SER A 24 43.99 9.52 34.42
CA SER A 24 43.85 8.29 33.62
C SER A 24 42.57 7.53 33.95
N LYS A 25 42.19 7.44 35.23
CA LYS A 25 40.93 6.80 35.67
C LYS A 25 39.71 7.66 35.34
N LEU A 26 39.83 8.99 35.42
CA LEU A 26 38.80 9.95 35.09
C LEU A 26 38.53 9.92 33.58
N SER A 27 39.57 9.88 32.76
CA SER A 27 39.47 9.73 31.30
C SER A 27 38.89 8.38 30.90
N LEU A 28 39.24 7.30 31.60
CA LEU A 28 38.63 5.98 31.42
C LEU A 28 37.13 6.01 31.74
N ILE A 29 36.74 6.58 32.89
CA ILE A 29 35.34 6.71 33.30
C ILE A 29 34.57 7.60 32.33
N LEU A 30 35.14 8.73 31.90
CA LEU A 30 34.52 9.66 30.95
C LEU A 30 34.36 9.00 29.56
N GLY A 31 35.35 8.23 29.12
CA GLY A 31 35.28 7.45 27.89
C GLY A 31 34.18 6.38 27.95
N ILE A 32 34.09 5.63 29.06
CA ILE A 32 33.00 4.66 29.29
C ILE A 32 31.65 5.37 29.30
N LEU A 33 31.54 6.54 29.95
CA LEU A 33 30.31 7.33 29.99
C LEU A 33 29.88 7.81 28.60
N ILE A 34 30.82 8.32 27.79
CA ILE A 34 30.55 8.74 26.41
C ILE A 34 30.05 7.55 25.58
N VAL A 35 30.69 6.37 25.70
CA VAL A 35 30.27 5.16 25.00
C VAL A 35 28.87 4.72 25.45
N ILE A 36 28.56 4.78 26.74
CA ILE A 36 27.22 4.46 27.28
C ILE A 36 26.17 5.45 26.75
N VAL A 37 26.44 6.75 26.81
CA VAL A 37 25.51 7.79 26.34
C VAL A 37 25.30 7.69 24.83
N ALA A 38 26.37 7.52 24.05
CA ALA A 38 26.30 7.29 22.61
C ALA A 38 25.53 6.00 22.30
N GLY A 39 25.72 4.94 23.09
CA GLY A 39 24.97 3.69 22.99
C GLY A 39 23.48 3.88 23.28
N ILE A 40 23.11 4.64 24.32
CA ILE A 40 21.72 4.96 24.65
C ILE A 40 21.07 5.83 23.56
N LEU A 41 21.79 6.84 23.06
CA LEU A 41 21.30 7.69 21.97
C LEU A 41 21.15 6.90 20.68
N PHE A 42 22.11 6.04 20.34
CA PHE A 42 22.06 5.15 19.19
C PHE A 42 20.91 4.14 19.33
N PHE A 43 20.75 3.52 20.50
CA PHE A 43 19.67 2.59 20.80
C PHE A 43 18.30 3.28 20.71
N ASN A 44 18.14 4.48 21.27
CA ASN A 44 16.90 5.25 21.17
C ASN A 44 16.62 5.72 19.72
N TYR A 45 17.64 6.13 18.98
CA TYR A 45 17.53 6.49 17.56
C TYR A 45 17.11 5.29 16.70
N PHE A 46 17.62 4.10 17.00
CA PHE A 46 17.31 2.87 16.26
C PHE A 46 15.98 2.23 16.70
N GLN A 47 15.55 2.45 17.95
CA GLN A 47 14.24 2.01 18.44
C GLN A 47 13.11 2.83 17.79
N ASP A 48 13.33 4.12 17.49
CA ASP A 48 12.34 4.97 16.79
C ASP A 48 12.04 4.48 15.36
N GLN A 49 12.99 3.80 14.69
CA GLN A 49 12.75 3.19 13.39
C GLN A 49 11.89 1.92 13.46
N LYS A 50 11.88 1.19 14.59
CA LYS A 50 11.02 0.01 14.75
C LYS A 50 9.55 0.35 14.97
N ASN A 51 9.23 1.59 15.33
CA ASN A 51 7.87 2.03 15.65
C ASN A 51 7.20 2.84 14.51
N LYS A 52 7.92 3.08 13.40
CA LYS A 52 7.39 3.69 12.16
C LYS A 52 7.24 2.61 11.08
N GLY A 53 6.19 1.82 11.21
CA GLY A 53 5.79 0.80 10.24
C GLY A 53 6.61 -0.47 10.34
N ASP A 54 5.93 -1.59 10.59
CA ASP A 54 6.51 -2.93 10.49
C ASP A 54 7.04 -3.18 9.06
N VAL A 55 8.29 -2.80 8.79
CA VAL A 55 9.13 -3.58 7.87
C VAL A 55 9.70 -4.72 8.68
N GLY A 56 8.96 -5.84 8.68
CA GLY A 56 9.35 -7.09 9.33
C GLY A 56 10.77 -7.53 8.96
N PRO A 57 11.35 -8.51 9.69
CA PRO A 57 12.71 -8.95 9.43
C PRO A 57 12.87 -9.28 7.94
N ALA A 58 13.92 -8.74 7.33
CA ALA A 58 14.29 -8.95 5.93
C ALA A 58 14.02 -10.41 5.56
N GLN A 59 12.94 -10.63 4.81
CA GLN A 59 12.60 -11.94 4.30
C GLN A 59 13.69 -12.27 3.28
N THR A 60 14.55 -13.21 3.63
CA THR A 60 15.34 -13.98 2.66
C THR A 60 14.37 -14.54 1.63
N THR A 61 14.27 -13.87 0.48
CA THR A 61 13.39 -14.25 -0.64
C THR A 61 13.87 -15.58 -1.22
N GLN A 62 13.25 -16.67 -0.80
CA GLN A 62 12.98 -17.74 -1.74
C GLN A 62 12.04 -17.13 -2.79
N GLN A 63 12.54 -16.95 -4.02
CA GLN A 63 11.73 -16.46 -5.14
C GLN A 63 10.59 -17.46 -5.40
N GLN A 64 9.45 -17.23 -4.76
CA GLN A 64 8.22 -17.87 -5.19
C GLN A 64 7.87 -17.30 -6.57
N PRO A 65 7.60 -18.16 -7.58
CA PRO A 65 7.26 -17.68 -8.91
C PRO A 65 6.07 -16.72 -8.88
N ASP A 66 6.12 -15.68 -9.72
CA ASP A 66 4.98 -14.78 -9.95
C ASP A 66 3.73 -15.60 -10.29
N VAL A 67 2.58 -15.23 -9.72
CA VAL A 67 1.30 -15.84 -10.08
C VAL A 67 1.01 -15.64 -11.57
N ALA A 68 0.49 -16.67 -12.23
CA ALA A 68 0.03 -16.56 -13.61
C ALA A 68 -1.31 -15.81 -13.69
N PRO A 69 -1.59 -15.03 -14.75
CA PRO A 69 -2.85 -14.29 -14.89
C PRO A 69 -4.14 -15.11 -14.73
N ASN A 70 -4.11 -16.39 -15.11
CA ASN A 70 -5.25 -17.32 -14.99
C ASN A 70 -5.35 -18.03 -13.63
N GLN A 71 -4.52 -17.65 -12.65
CA GLN A 71 -4.40 -18.31 -11.34
C GLN A 71 -4.53 -17.33 -10.17
N LEU A 72 -5.27 -16.23 -10.36
CA LEU A 72 -5.52 -15.26 -9.30
C LEU A 72 -6.46 -15.81 -8.21
N PRO A 73 -6.30 -15.41 -6.93
CA PRO A 73 -5.32 -14.44 -6.44
C PRO A 73 -3.91 -15.04 -6.27
N GLY A 74 -2.87 -14.19 -6.22
CA GLY A 74 -1.52 -14.64 -5.90
C GLY A 74 -0.51 -13.50 -5.74
N LYS A 75 0.79 -13.83 -5.70
CA LYS A 75 1.86 -12.84 -5.46
C LYS A 75 2.59 -12.48 -6.75
N TYR A 76 3.04 -11.23 -6.87
CA TYR A 76 3.84 -10.73 -7.97
C TYR A 76 5.01 -9.91 -7.44
N THR A 77 6.23 -10.16 -7.92
CA THR A 77 7.39 -9.32 -7.58
C THR A 77 7.55 -8.23 -8.63
N VAL A 78 7.45 -6.98 -8.21
CA VAL A 78 7.57 -5.79 -9.06
C VAL A 78 8.95 -5.78 -9.73
N LYS A 79 8.96 -5.55 -11.05
CA LYS A 79 10.16 -5.52 -11.89
C LYS A 79 10.54 -4.08 -12.21
N VAL A 80 11.79 -3.87 -12.60
CA VAL A 80 12.26 -2.55 -13.04
C VAL A 80 11.41 -2.07 -14.22
N GLY A 81 10.78 -0.90 -14.06
CA GLY A 81 9.91 -0.29 -15.06
C GLY A 81 8.43 -0.66 -14.95
N ASP A 82 8.04 -1.51 -14.00
CA ASP A 82 6.64 -1.78 -13.73
C ASP A 82 5.95 -0.56 -13.11
N THR A 83 4.67 -0.40 -13.44
CA THR A 83 3.72 0.49 -12.76
C THR A 83 2.52 -0.35 -12.33
N LEU A 84 1.72 0.11 -11.36
CA LEU A 84 0.48 -0.62 -11.04
C LEU A 84 -0.46 -0.73 -12.24
N PHE A 85 -0.42 0.24 -13.16
CA PHE A 85 -1.19 0.20 -14.40
C PHE A 85 -0.76 -0.94 -15.31
N THR A 86 0.54 -1.07 -15.61
CA THR A 86 1.05 -2.14 -16.49
C THR A 86 0.90 -3.52 -15.86
N ILE A 87 0.99 -3.61 -14.53
CA ILE A 87 0.69 -4.84 -13.79
C ILE A 87 -0.82 -5.18 -13.91
N ALA A 88 -1.72 -4.21 -13.71
CA ALA A 88 -3.15 -4.43 -13.86
C ALA A 88 -3.54 -4.83 -15.28
N GLU A 89 -2.96 -4.21 -16.30
CA GLU A 89 -3.15 -4.59 -17.69
C GLU A 89 -2.72 -6.04 -17.95
N LYS A 90 -1.56 -6.45 -17.42
CA LYS A 90 -1.09 -7.84 -17.53
C LYS A 90 -2.04 -8.85 -16.88
N TYR A 91 -2.58 -8.54 -15.71
CA TYR A 91 -3.34 -9.49 -14.89
C TYR A 91 -4.85 -9.49 -15.17
N TYR A 92 -5.41 -8.33 -15.54
CA TYR A 92 -6.86 -8.14 -15.73
C TYR A 92 -7.23 -7.77 -17.16
N GLN A 93 -6.23 -7.58 -18.05
CA GLN A 93 -6.44 -7.03 -19.41
C GLN A 93 -7.09 -5.63 -19.38
N ASP A 94 -7.01 -4.95 -18.24
CA ASP A 94 -7.60 -3.65 -17.98
C ASP A 94 -6.71 -2.90 -16.97
N GLY A 95 -5.92 -1.96 -17.47
CA GLY A 95 -5.04 -1.13 -16.65
C GLY A 95 -5.78 -0.29 -15.61
N SER A 96 -7.07 0.03 -15.83
CA SER A 96 -7.88 0.81 -14.87
C SER A 96 -8.09 0.09 -13.53
N LYS A 97 -7.84 -1.24 -13.48
CA LYS A 97 -7.93 -2.05 -12.27
C LYS A 97 -6.73 -1.89 -11.32
N PHE A 98 -5.78 -1.01 -11.63
CA PHE A 98 -4.63 -0.72 -10.77
C PHE A 98 -5.03 -0.33 -9.33
N THR A 99 -6.18 0.32 -9.16
CA THR A 99 -6.72 0.74 -7.86
C THR A 99 -7.04 -0.45 -6.97
N ALA A 100 -7.51 -1.56 -7.52
CA ALA A 100 -7.78 -2.77 -6.75
C ALA A 100 -6.49 -3.39 -6.21
N ILE A 101 -5.41 -3.37 -7.00
CA ILE A 101 -4.08 -3.80 -6.54
C ILE A 101 -3.59 -2.86 -5.42
N ALA A 102 -3.70 -1.55 -5.61
CA ALA A 102 -3.28 -0.56 -4.62
C ALA A 102 -4.01 -0.74 -3.28
N GLN A 103 -5.33 -0.88 -3.32
CA GLN A 103 -6.17 -1.09 -2.14
C GLN A 103 -5.85 -2.40 -1.43
N ASN A 104 -5.72 -3.51 -2.16
CA ASN A 104 -5.40 -4.81 -1.58
C ASN A 104 -4.03 -4.82 -0.88
N ASN A 105 -3.09 -3.99 -1.34
CA ASN A 105 -1.75 -3.88 -0.78
C ASN A 105 -1.56 -2.68 0.16
N ASN A 106 -2.65 -1.99 0.54
CA ASN A 106 -2.63 -0.80 1.42
C ASN A 106 -1.65 0.30 0.95
N LEU A 107 -1.51 0.49 -0.36
CA LEU A 107 -0.62 1.51 -0.92
C LEU A 107 -1.29 2.89 -0.84
N ALA A 108 -0.56 3.88 -0.31
CA ALA A 108 -1.07 5.24 -0.17
C ALA A 108 -1.16 5.97 -1.53
N SER A 109 -0.34 5.60 -2.52
CA SER A 109 -0.44 6.07 -3.89
C SER A 109 0.02 4.99 -4.88
N ALA A 110 -0.54 5.01 -6.09
CA ALA A 110 -0.23 4.08 -7.16
C ALA A 110 1.22 4.20 -7.69
N ASP A 111 1.86 5.34 -7.44
CA ASP A 111 3.22 5.64 -7.89
C ASP A 111 4.30 5.13 -6.92
N GLN A 112 3.92 4.54 -5.78
CA GLN A 112 4.85 4.16 -4.72
C GLN A 112 5.36 2.72 -4.78
N ILE A 113 5.31 2.07 -5.96
CA ILE A 113 5.87 0.72 -6.08
C ILE A 113 7.36 0.76 -6.44
N GLU A 114 8.13 -0.11 -5.80
CA GLU A 114 9.58 -0.24 -6.02
C GLU A 114 9.93 -1.62 -6.58
N ALA A 115 10.96 -1.70 -7.44
CA ALA A 115 11.43 -2.97 -7.95
C ALA A 115 11.87 -3.90 -6.80
N GLY A 116 11.45 -5.16 -6.84
CA GLY A 116 11.64 -6.14 -5.77
C GLY A 116 10.54 -6.16 -4.72
N GLN A 117 9.63 -5.18 -4.71
CA GLN A 117 8.44 -5.22 -3.85
C GLN A 117 7.53 -6.39 -4.26
N VAL A 118 6.99 -7.11 -3.28
CA VAL A 118 6.01 -8.17 -3.53
C VAL A 118 4.61 -7.61 -3.32
N LEU A 119 3.79 -7.70 -4.35
CA LEU A 119 2.37 -7.32 -4.32
C LEU A 119 1.49 -8.57 -4.29
N GLU A 120 0.42 -8.51 -3.51
CA GLU A 120 -0.72 -9.41 -3.63
C GLU A 120 -1.63 -8.95 -4.76
N ILE A 121 -1.78 -9.77 -5.79
CA ILE A 121 -2.68 -9.54 -6.92
C ILE A 121 -4.01 -10.23 -6.60
N PRO A 122 -5.07 -9.48 -6.26
CA PRO A 122 -6.35 -10.08 -5.93
C PRO A 122 -7.01 -10.69 -7.16
N LYS A 123 -7.86 -11.70 -6.96
CA LYS A 123 -8.85 -12.06 -7.98
C LYS A 123 -9.95 -11.02 -7.91
N LEU A 124 -10.25 -10.37 -9.03
CA LEU A 124 -11.42 -9.52 -9.12
C LEU A 124 -12.60 -10.42 -9.47
N ASP A 125 -13.60 -10.41 -8.61
CA ASP A 125 -14.88 -10.96 -8.99
C ASP A 125 -15.44 -10.05 -10.09
N ALA A 126 -15.99 -10.66 -11.14
CA ALA A 126 -16.85 -9.91 -12.03
C ALA A 126 -17.92 -9.26 -11.14
N VAL A 127 -18.23 -7.98 -11.38
CA VAL A 127 -19.46 -7.40 -10.84
C VAL A 127 -20.55 -8.35 -11.33
N THR A 128 -21.17 -9.11 -10.44
CA THR A 128 -22.22 -10.09 -10.81
C THR A 128 -23.58 -9.61 -10.36
N ASP A 129 -23.64 -8.62 -9.46
CA ASP A 129 -24.87 -7.97 -9.06
C ASP A 129 -25.09 -6.71 -9.89
N PHE A 130 -25.75 -6.90 -11.03
CA PHE A 130 -26.28 -5.80 -11.84
C PHE A 130 -27.75 -5.52 -11.50
N GLY A 131 -28.28 -6.09 -10.42
CA GLY A 131 -29.70 -6.11 -10.12
C GLY A 131 -30.44 -7.29 -10.77
N PRO A 132 -31.78 -7.29 -10.70
CA PRO A 132 -32.58 -8.45 -11.09
C PRO A 132 -32.45 -8.73 -12.59
N THR A 133 -32.32 -10.02 -12.92
CA THR A 133 -32.25 -10.53 -14.29
C THR A 133 -33.46 -10.09 -15.10
N ILE A 134 -33.21 -9.61 -16.31
CA ILE A 134 -34.26 -9.25 -17.26
C ILE A 134 -34.56 -10.46 -18.14
N THR A 135 -35.77 -11.01 -18.04
CA THR A 135 -36.21 -12.21 -18.80
C THR A 135 -37.15 -11.89 -19.96
N GLY A 136 -37.68 -10.67 -20.04
CA GLY A 136 -38.56 -10.23 -21.12
C GLY A 136 -37.85 -9.94 -22.43
N ASN A 137 -38.60 -9.90 -23.53
CA ASN A 137 -38.10 -9.47 -24.86
C ASN A 137 -37.99 -7.96 -24.99
N THR A 138 -38.50 -7.21 -24.00
CA THR A 138 -38.35 -5.78 -23.90
C THR A 138 -38.08 -5.37 -22.46
N TYR A 139 -37.49 -4.20 -22.29
CA TYR A 139 -37.24 -3.58 -20.98
C TYR A 139 -37.47 -2.07 -21.06
N THR A 140 -38.12 -1.50 -20.05
CA THR A 140 -38.28 -0.05 -19.93
C THR A 140 -37.17 0.48 -19.03
N VAL A 141 -36.31 1.34 -19.59
CA VAL A 141 -35.19 2.00 -18.90
C VAL A 141 -35.70 2.70 -17.65
N GLN A 142 -35.03 2.46 -16.53
CA GLN A 142 -35.27 3.10 -15.23
C GLN A 142 -34.21 4.18 -14.97
N GLU A 143 -34.47 5.03 -13.98
CA GLU A 143 -33.48 6.00 -13.51
C GLU A 143 -32.21 5.29 -13.01
N GLY A 144 -31.05 5.72 -13.51
CA GLY A 144 -29.75 5.14 -13.17
C GLY A 144 -29.30 3.96 -14.04
N ASP A 145 -30.13 3.49 -14.98
CA ASP A 145 -29.72 2.45 -15.92
C ASP A 145 -28.70 2.98 -16.94
N TRP A 146 -27.75 2.11 -17.29
CA TRP A 146 -26.90 2.25 -18.47
C TRP A 146 -27.19 1.08 -19.42
N LEU A 147 -26.97 1.27 -20.73
CA LEU A 147 -27.25 0.20 -21.69
C LEU A 147 -26.41 -1.06 -21.41
N SER A 148 -25.21 -0.86 -20.87
CA SER A 148 -24.27 -1.88 -20.41
C SER A 148 -24.77 -2.66 -19.19
N THR A 149 -25.41 -2.00 -18.22
CA THR A 149 -26.00 -2.70 -17.06
C THR A 149 -27.27 -3.44 -17.45
N ILE A 150 -28.08 -2.89 -18.37
CA ILE A 150 -29.23 -3.59 -18.96
C ILE A 150 -28.78 -4.85 -19.71
N ALA A 151 -27.72 -4.75 -20.52
CA ALA A 151 -27.13 -5.88 -21.22
C ALA A 151 -26.67 -6.97 -20.25
N ALA A 152 -25.92 -6.58 -19.22
CA ALA A 152 -25.45 -7.51 -18.21
C ALA A 152 -26.61 -8.24 -17.49
N ARG A 153 -27.70 -7.52 -17.15
CA ARG A 153 -28.89 -8.12 -16.55
C ARG A 153 -29.66 -9.03 -17.50
N ALA A 154 -29.63 -8.76 -18.81
CA ALA A 154 -30.34 -9.52 -19.84
C ALA A 154 -29.59 -10.78 -20.30
N TYR A 155 -28.25 -10.74 -20.25
CA TYR A 155 -27.34 -11.72 -20.86
C TYR A 155 -26.32 -12.28 -19.87
N ASN A 156 -26.78 -12.62 -18.65
CA ASN A 156 -25.99 -13.37 -17.66
C ASN A 156 -24.62 -12.72 -17.32
N GLY A 157 -24.60 -11.39 -17.19
CA GLY A 157 -23.41 -10.61 -16.85
C GLY A 157 -22.59 -10.16 -18.05
N ASP A 158 -23.01 -10.47 -19.28
CA ASP A 158 -22.34 -9.96 -20.48
C ASP A 158 -22.65 -8.47 -20.69
N ILE A 159 -21.80 -7.63 -20.10
CA ILE A 159 -21.85 -6.18 -20.26
C ILE A 159 -21.70 -5.81 -21.75
N MET A 160 -20.85 -6.52 -22.51
CA MET A 160 -20.49 -6.17 -23.90
C MET A 160 -21.63 -6.35 -24.89
N ALA A 161 -22.66 -7.13 -24.53
CA ALA A 161 -23.88 -7.26 -25.31
C ALA A 161 -24.65 -5.94 -25.53
N TYR A 162 -24.28 -4.85 -24.82
CA TYR A 162 -24.82 -3.51 -25.06
C TYR A 162 -24.67 -3.05 -26.51
N GLN A 163 -23.62 -3.50 -27.21
CA GLN A 163 -23.37 -3.13 -28.60
C GLN A 163 -24.46 -3.68 -29.52
N ASN A 164 -24.83 -4.95 -29.32
CA ASN A 164 -25.93 -5.58 -30.03
C ASN A 164 -27.27 -4.92 -29.66
N LEU A 165 -27.48 -4.63 -28.36
CA LEU A 165 -28.68 -3.90 -27.93
C LEU A 165 -28.76 -2.52 -28.60
N ALA A 166 -27.67 -1.77 -28.67
CA ALA A 166 -27.63 -0.47 -29.33
C ALA A 166 -27.99 -0.58 -30.81
N GLN A 167 -27.42 -1.56 -31.51
CA GLN A 167 -27.67 -1.81 -32.92
C GLN A 167 -29.14 -2.16 -33.19
N VAL A 168 -29.70 -3.13 -32.47
CA VAL A 168 -31.09 -3.58 -32.66
C VAL A 168 -32.11 -2.49 -32.32
N ASN A 169 -31.76 -1.60 -31.41
CA ASN A 169 -32.62 -0.49 -30.99
C ASN A 169 -32.34 0.83 -31.71
N ASN A 170 -31.44 0.84 -32.69
CA ASN A 170 -31.01 2.04 -33.43
C ASN A 170 -30.51 3.18 -32.49
N ILE A 171 -29.84 2.82 -31.39
CA ILE A 171 -29.28 3.77 -30.43
C ILE A 171 -27.89 4.20 -30.94
N SER A 172 -27.79 5.44 -31.39
CA SER A 172 -26.52 5.98 -31.93
C SER A 172 -25.47 6.24 -30.85
N ASN A 173 -25.90 6.65 -29.64
CA ASN A 173 -25.01 6.84 -28.50
C ASN A 173 -25.43 5.91 -27.34
N PRO A 174 -24.74 4.78 -27.13
CA PRO A 174 -25.04 3.83 -26.05
C PRO A 174 -25.00 4.42 -24.64
N ASP A 175 -24.25 5.51 -24.44
CA ASP A 175 -24.14 6.20 -23.15
C ASP A 175 -25.34 7.13 -22.89
N LEU A 176 -26.24 7.30 -23.86
CA LEU A 176 -27.40 8.18 -23.77
C LEU A 176 -28.70 7.39 -24.00
N ILE A 177 -29.16 6.72 -22.94
CA ILE A 177 -30.50 6.17 -22.82
C ILE A 177 -31.32 6.99 -21.80
N LEU A 178 -32.63 7.09 -22.00
CA LEU A 178 -33.50 7.91 -21.15
C LEU A 178 -34.48 7.04 -20.36
N PRO A 179 -34.77 7.36 -19.08
CA PRO A 179 -35.84 6.71 -18.35
C PRO A 179 -37.17 6.72 -19.12
N GLY A 180 -37.86 5.58 -19.14
CA GLY A 180 -39.08 5.37 -19.93
C GLY A 180 -38.85 4.91 -21.38
N GLN A 181 -37.62 4.96 -21.89
CA GLN A 181 -37.28 4.38 -23.19
C GLN A 181 -37.48 2.86 -23.16
N VAL A 182 -38.08 2.29 -24.20
CA VAL A 182 -38.25 0.84 -24.33
C VAL A 182 -37.13 0.27 -25.18
N ILE A 183 -36.39 -0.69 -24.62
CA ILE A 183 -35.31 -1.43 -25.26
C ILE A 183 -35.82 -2.81 -25.64
N ASN A 184 -35.72 -3.17 -26.92
CA ASN A 184 -35.88 -4.53 -27.40
C ASN A 184 -34.66 -5.36 -27.05
N ILE A 185 -34.88 -6.55 -26.50
CA ILE A 185 -33.85 -7.49 -26.03
C ILE A 185 -33.95 -8.77 -26.88
N PRO A 186 -33.08 -8.95 -27.90
CA PRO A 186 -32.97 -10.20 -28.64
C PRO A 186 -32.65 -11.38 -27.71
N ARG A 187 -33.22 -12.54 -28.00
CA ARG A 187 -33.00 -13.80 -27.27
C ARG A 187 -32.34 -14.84 -28.16
#